data_AF-A0AAV7CJ17-F1
#
_entry.id   AF-A0AAV7CJ17-F1
#
_cell.length_a   1.000
_cell.length_b   1.000
_cell.length_c   1.000
_cell.angle_alpha   90.00
_cell.angle_beta   90.00
_cell.angle_gamma   90.00
#
_symmetry.space_group_name_H-M   'P 1'
#
loop_
_entity.id
_entity.type
_entity.pdbx_description
1 polymer ?
#
loop_
_entity_poly.entity_id
_entity_poly.type
_entity_poly.pdbx_seq_one_letter_code
_entity_poly.pdbx_strand_id
1 'polypeptide(L)'
;MSTVTFAPRAEVIEVNGFTKTEEKVQIDDGKNETEEPPTWSNRLRKLIAPLVMSFGFRVFGVLLIFVDFVFVIVDFSVVDKSKETASIVSGISLAISIFFLVDVLLHVFVEGFQKYFSDKLNIFDAAIVVITFIVTLVYAFTDFSGATNIPRLVNFFRALRIIILVRIFRLASQKKQLEKVTRRMVSENKRRYQKDGFDLDLTYVTDRIIAMSFPSSGKQSFYRNPIKEVARFLDSKHKDHYKIYNLCSEKGYDPEIFHYRVERFFIDDHNVPALADMLKFTASVRSWMAEDPKNVIAIHCKGGKGRTGTMVCTYLVDSDQFESAKESLDYFGERRTDTSVSTKFQGVETPSQSRYVCYYEILKNKYGLQMPPEKSLRIRSIRIHSIEGNCVKSCDR
;
A
#
# COMPACT_ATOMS: atom_id res chain seq x y z
N MET A 1 -23.82 -25.88 15.70
CA MET A 1 -24.92 -25.40 14.82
C MET A 1 -24.71 -23.90 14.70
N SER A 2 -24.35 -23.33 13.55
CA SER A 2 -24.86 -23.58 12.20
C SER A 2 -23.74 -23.56 11.15
N THR A 3 -23.86 -24.49 10.22
CA THR A 3 -23.08 -24.74 9.01
C THR A 3 -23.05 -23.57 8.03
N VAL A 4 -21.92 -23.39 7.34
CA VAL A 4 -21.91 -23.02 5.92
C VAL A 4 -20.86 -23.88 5.21
N THR A 5 -21.37 -24.88 4.50
CA THR A 5 -20.69 -25.75 3.54
C THR A 5 -20.54 -25.01 2.20
N PHE A 6 -19.39 -25.19 1.54
CA PHE A 6 -19.35 -25.22 0.08
C PHE A 6 -18.34 -26.29 -0.34
N ALA A 7 -18.87 -27.37 -0.90
CA ALA A 7 -18.13 -28.44 -1.55
C ALA A 7 -18.67 -28.56 -2.97
N PRO A 8 -17.84 -28.48 -4.02
CA PRO A 8 -18.16 -29.11 -5.28
C PRO A 8 -17.83 -30.60 -5.11
N ARG A 9 -18.87 -31.41 -4.92
CA ARG A 9 -18.80 -32.86 -5.03
C ARG A 9 -18.62 -33.20 -6.51
N ALA A 10 -17.41 -33.59 -6.92
CA ALA A 10 -17.24 -34.45 -8.08
C ALA A 10 -17.30 -35.89 -7.56
N GLU A 11 -18.33 -36.63 -7.98
CA GLU A 11 -18.46 -38.03 -7.65
C GLU A 11 -17.36 -38.84 -8.32
N VAL A 12 -16.71 -39.67 -7.51
CA VAL A 12 -15.79 -40.71 -7.97
C VAL A 12 -16.63 -41.76 -8.70
N ILE A 13 -16.56 -41.78 -10.03
CA ILE A 13 -16.90 -42.99 -10.78
C ILE A 13 -15.63 -43.84 -10.77
N GLU A 14 -15.58 -44.85 -9.91
CA GLU A 14 -14.60 -45.93 -10.03
C GLU A 14 -14.90 -46.72 -11.31
N VAL A 15 -14.11 -46.48 -12.35
CA VAL A 15 -13.87 -47.47 -13.40
C VAL A 15 -12.36 -47.57 -13.60
N ASN A 16 -11.82 -48.73 -13.20
CA ASN A 16 -10.48 -49.23 -13.55
C ASN A 16 -9.26 -48.45 -13.05
N GLY A 17 -9.04 -48.43 -11.72
CA GLY A 17 -7.70 -48.65 -11.15
C GLY A 17 -6.59 -47.64 -11.46
N PHE A 18 -6.89 -46.35 -11.62
CA PHE A 18 -5.86 -45.31 -11.71
C PHE A 18 -6.06 -44.24 -10.62
N THR A 19 -5.24 -44.30 -9.58
CA THR A 19 -5.14 -43.23 -8.56
C THR A 19 -4.42 -42.03 -9.16
N LYS A 20 -5.16 -40.98 -9.55
CA LYS A 20 -4.60 -39.65 -9.75
C LYS A 20 -4.44 -38.96 -8.40
N THR A 21 -3.21 -38.78 -7.95
CA THR A 21 -2.88 -37.88 -6.85
C THR A 21 -3.05 -36.45 -7.35
N GLU A 22 -4.12 -35.75 -6.96
CA GLU A 22 -4.20 -34.31 -7.16
C GLU A 22 -3.23 -33.63 -6.18
N GLU A 23 -2.04 -33.27 -6.67
CA GLU A 23 -1.13 -32.39 -5.95
C GLU A 23 -1.83 -31.03 -5.75
N LYS A 24 -2.10 -30.67 -4.49
CA LYS A 24 -2.52 -29.30 -4.14
C LYS A 24 -1.36 -28.36 -4.43
N VAL A 25 -1.41 -27.67 -5.57
CA VAL A 25 -0.44 -26.62 -5.92
C VAL A 25 -0.65 -25.43 -4.97
N GLN A 26 0.29 -25.24 -4.04
CA GLN A 26 0.28 -24.13 -3.09
C GLN A 26 0.93 -22.90 -3.72
N ILE A 27 0.11 -21.93 -4.13
CA ILE A 27 0.55 -20.68 -4.76
C ILE A 27 1.07 -19.72 -3.67
N ASP A 28 2.24 -19.09 -3.90
CA ASP A 28 2.86 -18.14 -2.95
C ASP A 28 1.95 -16.93 -2.73
N ASP A 29 1.28 -16.89 -1.57
CA ASP A 29 0.36 -15.83 -1.19
C ASP A 29 1.09 -14.55 -0.74
N GLY A 30 2.42 -14.60 -0.70
CA GLY A 30 3.31 -13.49 -0.36
C GLY A 30 3.31 -13.14 1.13
N LYS A 31 2.79 -14.00 2.02
CA LYS A 31 2.84 -13.82 3.47
C LYS A 31 3.83 -14.82 4.08
N ASN A 32 4.43 -14.46 5.22
CA ASN A 32 5.23 -15.40 6.00
C ASN A 32 4.29 -16.33 6.79
N GLU A 33 4.59 -17.62 6.89
CA GLU A 33 3.75 -18.65 7.54
C GLU A 33 3.64 -18.54 9.07
N THR A 34 4.09 -17.43 9.67
CA THR A 34 4.19 -17.24 11.12
C THR A 34 3.48 -15.96 11.56
N GLU A 35 2.15 -15.99 11.64
CA GLU A 35 1.43 -15.09 12.55
C GLU A 35 1.06 -15.87 13.82
N GLU A 36 1.89 -15.73 14.86
CA GLU A 36 1.55 -16.20 16.21
C GLU A 36 0.20 -15.63 16.67
N PRO A 37 -0.56 -16.37 17.49
CA PRO A 37 -1.88 -15.93 17.95
C PRO A 37 -1.79 -14.58 18.66
N PRO A 38 -2.72 -13.64 18.39
CA PRO A 38 -2.60 -12.27 18.86
C PRO A 38 -2.77 -12.19 20.38
N THR A 39 -1.67 -11.95 21.09
CA THR A 39 -1.64 -11.54 22.50
C THR A 39 -2.43 -10.24 22.71
N TRP A 40 -2.95 -9.99 23.92
CA TRP A 40 -3.71 -8.76 24.23
C TRP A 40 -2.92 -7.48 23.90
N SER A 41 -1.61 -7.47 24.16
CA SER A 41 -0.69 -6.41 23.76
C SER A 41 -0.66 -6.18 22.24
N ASN A 42 -0.74 -7.23 21.43
CA ASN A 42 -0.79 -7.14 19.97
C ASN A 42 -2.11 -6.54 19.47
N ARG A 43 -3.23 -6.80 20.15
CA ARG A 43 -4.52 -6.15 19.83
C ARG A 43 -4.48 -4.66 20.14
N LEU A 44 -3.98 -4.29 21.32
CA LEU A 44 -3.83 -2.89 21.72
C LEU A 44 -2.85 -2.13 20.81
N ARG A 45 -1.73 -2.75 20.46
CA ARG A 45 -0.76 -2.22 19.48
C ARG A 45 -1.39 -2.00 18.10
N LYS A 46 -2.22 -2.94 17.62
CA LYS A 46 -2.95 -2.80 16.35
C LYS A 46 -3.98 -1.66 16.38
N LEU A 47 -4.58 -1.35 17.53
CA LEU A 47 -5.53 -0.24 17.69
C LEU A 47 -4.85 1.14 17.73
N ILE A 48 -3.69 1.23 18.39
CA ILE A 48 -2.98 2.51 18.60
C ILE A 48 -2.10 2.87 17.39
N ALA A 49 -1.54 1.88 16.69
CA ALA A 49 -0.64 2.09 15.58
C ALA A 49 -1.19 3.02 14.48
N PRO A 50 -2.46 2.92 14.02
CA PRO A 50 -3.01 3.83 13.01
C PRO A 50 -2.98 5.29 13.44
N LEU A 51 -3.23 5.58 14.72
CA LEU A 51 -3.23 6.93 15.27
C LEU A 51 -1.82 7.51 15.33
N VAL A 52 -0.89 6.79 15.96
CA VAL A 52 0.51 7.22 16.14
C VAL A 52 1.20 7.36 14.79
N MET A 53 0.90 6.47 13.85
CA MET A 53 1.46 6.51 12.50
C MET A 53 0.71 7.45 11.56
N SER A 54 -0.38 8.10 11.99
CA SER A 54 -1.16 9.00 11.15
C SER A 54 -0.34 10.22 10.73
N PHE A 55 -0.60 10.73 9.54
CA PHE A 55 0.05 11.95 9.05
C PHE A 55 -0.33 13.16 9.94
N GLY A 56 -1.59 13.24 10.37
CA GLY A 56 -2.08 14.32 11.23
C GLY A 56 -1.36 14.39 12.57
N PHE A 57 -1.18 13.24 13.24
CA PHE A 57 -0.48 13.19 14.53
C PHE A 57 0.98 13.66 14.43
N ARG A 58 1.68 13.33 13.33
CA ARG A 58 3.06 13.80 13.09
C ARG A 58 3.12 15.28 12.79
N VAL A 59 2.25 15.79 11.92
CA VAL A 59 2.18 17.23 11.62
C VAL A 59 1.86 18.02 12.89
N PHE A 60 0.95 17.52 13.72
CA PHE A 60 0.63 18.11 15.01
C PHE A 60 1.85 18.17 15.93
N GLY A 61 2.62 17.07 16.06
CA GLY A 61 3.86 17.06 16.82
C GLY A 61 4.89 18.09 16.33
N VAL A 62 5.02 18.29 15.01
CA VAL A 62 5.89 19.31 14.42
C VAL A 62 5.40 20.71 14.73
N LEU A 63 4.10 20.97 14.62
CA LEU A 63 3.51 22.25 14.98
C LEU A 63 3.75 22.58 16.45
N LEU A 64 3.65 21.59 17.34
CA LEU A 64 3.96 21.78 18.77
C LEU A 64 5.43 22.11 19.02
N ILE A 65 6.37 21.58 18.22
CA ILE A 65 7.79 21.97 18.29
C ILE A 65 7.94 23.47 17.97
N PHE A 66 7.27 23.94 16.92
CA PHE A 66 7.31 25.37 16.55
C PHE A 66 6.65 26.25 17.61
N VAL A 67 5.50 25.84 18.14
CA VAL A 67 4.80 26.56 19.22
C VAL A 67 5.68 26.65 20.46
N ASP A 68 6.31 25.55 20.87
CA ASP A 68 7.22 25.54 22.01
C ASP A 68 8.43 26.44 21.77
N PHE A 69 9.01 26.42 20.56
CA PHE A 69 10.10 27.32 20.18
C PHE A 69 9.69 28.81 20.26
N VAL A 70 8.48 29.17 19.83
CA VAL A 70 7.97 30.54 20.00
C VAL A 70 7.83 30.89 21.48
N PHE A 71 7.31 29.98 22.31
CA PHE A 71 7.21 30.22 23.76
C PHE A 71 8.58 30.45 24.39
N VAL A 72 9.62 29.74 23.95
CA VAL A 72 11.01 29.95 24.38
C VAL A 72 11.50 31.35 23.99
N ILE A 73 11.25 31.79 22.75
CA ILE A 73 11.63 33.14 22.29
C ILE A 73 10.91 34.22 23.11
N VAL A 74 9.60 34.05 23.34
CA VAL A 74 8.80 34.99 24.14
C VAL A 74 9.29 35.02 25.59
N ASP A 75 9.73 33.89 26.14
CA ASP A 75 10.34 33.83 27.46
C ASP A 75 11.70 34.53 27.55
N PHE A 76 12.48 34.51 26.47
CA PHE A 76 13.75 35.23 26.40
C PHE A 76 13.58 36.74 26.19
N SER A 77 12.52 37.16 25.48
CA SER A 77 12.37 38.55 25.02
C SER A 77 11.65 39.46 26.02
N VAL A 78 10.85 38.91 26.94
CA VAL A 78 10.06 39.69 27.90
C VAL A 78 10.72 39.67 29.27
N VAL A 79 11.37 40.78 29.63
CA VAL A 79 12.16 40.93 30.86
C VAL A 79 11.28 41.05 32.12
N ASP A 80 10.12 41.71 32.01
CA ASP A 80 9.18 41.92 33.12
C ASP A 80 7.82 41.25 32.85
N LYS A 81 7.75 39.94 33.11
CA LYS A 81 6.47 39.21 33.06
C LYS A 81 5.73 39.33 34.39
N SER A 82 4.42 39.58 34.33
CA SER A 82 3.57 39.37 35.50
C SER A 82 3.67 37.91 35.94
N LYS A 83 3.57 37.66 37.26
CA LYS A 83 3.62 36.30 37.82
C LYS A 83 2.57 35.37 37.20
N GLU A 84 1.42 35.93 36.82
CA GLU A 84 0.34 35.21 36.16
C GLU A 84 0.73 34.75 34.75
N THR A 85 1.29 35.63 33.91
CA THR A 85 1.74 35.27 32.56
C THR A 85 2.89 34.25 32.60
N ALA A 86 3.81 34.36 33.56
CA ALA A 86 4.90 33.40 33.73
C ALA A 86 4.40 31.99 34.12
N SER A 87 3.39 31.92 34.99
CA SER A 87 2.75 30.66 35.39
C SER A 87 2.03 29.97 34.22
N ILE A 88 1.27 30.73 33.43
CA ILE A 88 0.55 30.20 32.25
C ILE A 88 1.53 29.64 31.22
N VAL A 89 2.60 30.38 30.88
CA VAL A 89 3.61 29.92 29.91
C VAL A 89 4.33 28.66 30.39
N SER A 90 4.61 28.56 31.69
CA SER A 90 5.25 27.38 32.28
C SER A 90 4.32 26.16 32.24
N GLY A 91 3.03 26.34 32.53
CA GLY A 91 2.01 25.29 32.42
C GLY A 91 1.86 24.77 31.00
N ILE A 92 1.83 25.65 29.99
CA ILE A 92 1.77 25.26 28.58
C ILE A 92 3.05 24.50 28.17
N SER A 93 4.23 25.00 28.56
CA SER A 93 5.52 24.33 28.27
C SER A 93 5.57 22.91 28.88
N LEU A 94 5.04 22.74 30.09
CA LEU A 94 4.94 21.45 30.76
C LEU A 94 3.98 20.51 30.03
N ALA A 95 2.81 21.00 29.61
CA ALA A 95 1.85 20.21 28.83
C ALA A 95 2.44 19.71 27.50
N ILE A 96 3.19 20.58 26.79
CA ILE A 96 3.88 20.20 25.55
C ILE A 96 4.97 19.16 25.83
N SER A 97 5.74 19.32 26.90
CA SER A 97 6.79 18.36 27.29
C SER A 97 6.20 16.98 27.64
N ILE A 98 5.05 16.95 28.34
CA ILE A 98 4.31 15.71 28.65
C ILE A 98 3.82 15.06 27.35
N PHE A 99 3.25 15.82 26.43
CA PHE A 99 2.80 15.29 25.13
C PHE A 99 3.95 14.57 24.42
N PHE A 100 5.14 15.17 24.40
CA PHE A 100 6.29 14.56 23.75
C PHE A 100 6.84 13.33 24.45
N LEU A 101 6.81 13.30 25.78
CA LEU A 101 7.13 12.10 26.56
C LEU A 101 6.17 10.96 26.20
N VAL A 102 4.86 11.25 26.18
CA VAL A 102 3.84 10.27 25.78
C VAL A 102 4.03 9.82 24.34
N ASP A 103 4.34 10.73 23.42
CA ASP A 103 4.61 10.41 22.02
C ASP A 103 5.79 9.45 21.84
N VAL A 104 6.92 9.67 22.55
CA VAL A 104 8.06 8.74 22.53
C VAL A 104 7.67 7.38 23.11
N LEU A 105 6.95 7.34 24.23
CA LEU A 105 6.50 6.10 24.85
C LEU A 105 5.55 5.30 23.93
N LEU A 106 4.63 5.98 23.26
CA LEU A 106 3.74 5.39 22.27
C LEU A 106 4.53 4.79 21.09
N HIS A 107 5.57 5.48 20.60
CA HIS A 107 6.42 4.95 19.55
C HIS A 107 7.27 3.75 20.01
N VAL A 108 7.83 3.78 21.22
CA VAL A 108 8.55 2.63 21.80
C VAL A 108 7.62 1.42 21.92
N PHE A 109 6.36 1.64 22.33
CA PHE A 109 5.34 0.60 22.40
C PHE A 109 4.93 0.06 21.02
N VAL A 110 4.69 0.95 20.05
CA VAL A 110 4.23 0.59 18.70
C VAL A 110 5.33 0.00 17.83
N GLU A 111 6.58 0.45 17.94
CA GLU A 111 7.71 -0.07 17.16
C GLU A 111 8.35 -1.29 17.83
N GLY A 112 8.25 -1.38 19.16
CA GLY A 112 8.88 -2.39 20.00
C GLY A 112 10.24 -1.91 20.50
N PHE A 113 10.54 -2.18 21.79
CA PHE A 113 11.70 -1.64 22.51
C PHE A 113 13.02 -1.87 21.77
N GLN A 114 13.34 -3.11 21.42
CA GLN A 114 14.61 -3.44 20.73
C GLN A 114 14.75 -2.73 19.38
N LYS A 115 13.65 -2.62 18.62
CA LYS A 115 13.67 -2.01 17.29
C LYS A 115 13.81 -0.50 17.37
N TYR A 116 13.11 0.13 18.31
CA TYR A 116 13.16 1.57 18.52
C TYR A 116 14.58 2.02 18.89
N PHE A 117 15.21 1.35 19.86
CA PHE A 117 16.55 1.68 20.34
C PHE A 117 17.69 1.13 19.47
N SER A 118 17.38 0.47 18.35
CA SER A 118 18.40 0.12 17.34
C SER A 118 18.80 1.31 16.46
N ASP A 119 17.93 2.32 16.35
CA ASP A 119 18.20 3.52 15.54
C ASP A 119 18.82 4.62 16.40
N LYS A 120 20.01 5.08 16.00
CA LYS A 120 20.76 6.15 16.68
C LYS A 120 19.95 7.45 16.80
N LEU A 121 19.15 7.80 15.79
CA LEU A 121 18.33 9.03 15.81
C LEU A 121 17.16 8.91 16.80
N ASN A 122 16.59 7.72 16.93
CA ASN A 122 15.51 7.46 17.89
C ASN A 122 16.02 7.46 19.33
N ILE A 123 17.21 6.90 19.58
CA ILE A 123 17.89 6.99 20.89
C ILE A 123 18.10 8.46 21.27
N PHE A 124 18.65 9.25 20.32
CA PHE A 124 18.95 10.65 20.54
C PHE A 124 17.69 11.48 20.82
N ASP A 125 16.61 11.29 20.05
CA ASP A 125 15.33 11.96 20.30
C ASP A 125 14.74 11.58 21.67
N ALA A 126 14.75 10.29 22.03
CA ALA A 126 14.25 9.86 23.34
C ALA A 126 15.04 10.48 24.49
N ALA A 127 16.37 10.56 24.37
CA ALA A 127 17.22 11.22 25.36
C ALA A 127 16.87 12.71 25.48
N ILE A 128 16.70 13.42 24.36
CA ILE A 128 16.29 14.83 24.36
C ILE A 128 14.93 15.01 25.05
N VAL A 129 13.93 14.19 24.72
CA VAL A 129 12.59 14.29 25.31
C VAL A 129 12.63 14.07 26.82
N VAL A 130 13.39 13.09 27.30
CA VAL A 130 13.53 12.83 28.74
C VAL A 130 14.26 13.98 29.44
N ILE A 131 15.37 14.46 28.88
CA ILE A 131 16.15 15.57 29.46
C ILE A 131 15.30 16.84 29.51
N THR A 132 14.64 17.19 28.41
CA THR A 132 13.79 18.40 28.33
C THR A 132 12.58 18.30 29.24
N PHE A 133 11.95 17.13 29.38
CA PHE A 133 10.88 16.92 30.34
C PHE A 133 11.36 17.12 31.78
N ILE A 134 12.50 16.53 32.18
CA ILE A 134 13.06 16.69 33.53
C ILE A 134 13.38 18.16 33.81
N VAL A 135 14.03 18.85 32.87
CA VAL A 135 14.36 20.28 33.01
C VAL A 135 13.09 21.12 33.17
N THR A 136 12.06 20.88 32.34
CA THR A 136 10.78 21.59 32.42
C THR A 136 10.04 21.28 33.72
N LEU A 137 10.07 20.04 34.20
CA LEU A 137 9.47 19.63 35.46
C LEU A 137 10.14 20.34 36.64
N VAL A 138 11.48 20.32 36.71
CA VAL A 138 12.22 21.00 37.77
C VAL A 138 11.90 22.50 37.77
N TYR A 139 11.83 23.14 36.61
CA TYR A 139 11.48 24.57 36.52
C TYR A 139 10.03 24.88 36.93
N ALA A 140 9.08 24.01 36.58
CA ALA A 140 7.67 24.20 36.92
C ALA A 140 7.39 24.06 38.42
N PHE A 141 8.21 23.29 39.14
CA PHE A 141 7.99 22.95 40.55
C PHE A 141 9.00 23.57 41.54
N THR A 142 10.06 24.25 41.06
CA THR A 142 11.08 24.87 41.93
C THR A 142 10.99 26.39 41.89
N ASP A 143 10.53 27.02 42.96
CA ASP A 143 10.62 28.47 43.15
C ASP A 143 12.08 28.86 43.43
N PHE A 144 12.81 29.20 42.39
CA PHE A 144 14.22 29.62 42.46
C PHE A 144 14.43 31.04 43.06
N SER A 145 13.56 31.46 43.97
CA SER A 145 13.52 32.79 44.59
C SER A 145 14.75 33.16 45.44
N GLY A 146 15.63 32.19 45.76
CA GLY A 146 16.61 32.36 46.85
C GLY A 146 18.09 32.07 46.58
N ALA A 147 18.53 31.68 45.38
CA ALA A 147 19.97 31.39 45.18
C ALA A 147 20.63 32.23 44.07
N THR A 148 21.67 32.95 44.49
CA THR A 148 22.37 34.03 43.79
C THR A 148 23.17 33.58 42.56
N ASN A 149 23.33 32.27 42.34
CA ASN A 149 24.00 31.68 41.16
C ASN A 149 23.05 30.99 40.17
N ILE A 150 21.74 30.96 40.45
CA ILE A 150 20.73 30.31 39.61
C ILE A 150 20.46 31.00 38.25
N PRO A 151 20.58 32.35 38.07
CA PRO A 151 20.18 33.00 36.81
C PRO A 151 20.94 32.50 35.57
N ARG A 152 22.25 32.20 35.72
CA ARG A 152 23.08 31.70 34.61
C ARG A 152 22.70 30.29 34.21
N LEU A 153 22.42 29.42 35.18
CA LEU A 153 22.03 28.05 34.95
C LEU A 153 20.60 27.95 34.38
N VAL A 154 19.69 28.82 34.83
CA VAL A 154 18.34 28.96 34.24
C VAL A 154 18.43 29.41 32.79
N ASN A 155 19.24 30.42 32.48
CA ASN A 155 19.43 30.87 31.10
C ASN A 155 20.07 29.79 30.21
N PHE A 156 20.99 28.98 30.76
CA PHE A 156 21.57 27.83 30.06
C PHE A 156 20.53 26.74 29.76
N PHE A 157 19.70 26.37 30.74
CA PHE A 157 18.61 25.40 30.54
C PHE A 157 17.48 25.94 29.64
N ARG A 158 17.22 27.25 29.64
CA ARG A 158 16.33 27.92 28.67
C ARG A 158 16.89 27.79 27.25
N ALA A 159 18.19 28.04 27.07
CA ALA A 159 18.85 27.87 25.78
C ALA A 159 18.85 26.40 25.31
N LEU A 160 18.91 25.44 26.24
CA LEU A 160 18.86 24.01 25.94
C LEU A 160 17.55 23.59 25.25
N ARG A 161 16.46 24.38 25.39
CA ARG A 161 15.20 24.12 24.68
C ARG A 161 15.33 24.26 23.16
N ILE A 162 16.35 24.93 22.63
CA ILE A 162 16.61 24.94 21.17
C ILE A 162 16.90 23.53 20.62
N ILE A 163 17.34 22.61 21.48
CA ILE A 163 17.59 21.21 21.12
C ILE A 163 16.27 20.50 20.73
N ILE A 164 15.11 21.02 21.14
CA ILE A 164 13.79 20.52 20.72
C ILE A 164 13.63 20.64 19.19
N LEU A 165 14.27 21.62 18.54
CA LEU A 165 14.30 21.71 17.08
C LEU A 165 15.04 20.54 16.44
N VAL A 166 16.02 19.92 17.13
CA VAL A 166 16.72 18.73 16.62
C VAL A 166 15.75 17.55 16.45
N ARG A 167 14.59 17.58 17.11
CA ARG A 167 13.53 16.58 16.95
C ARG A 167 12.86 16.64 15.59
N ILE A 168 13.00 17.73 14.83
CA ILE A 168 12.59 17.75 13.42
C ILE A 168 13.36 16.70 12.60
N PHE A 169 14.60 16.37 12.99
CA PHE A 169 15.40 15.32 12.34
C PHE A 169 14.90 13.91 12.68
N ARG A 170 14.09 13.72 13.73
CA ARG A 170 13.37 12.46 13.99
C ARG A 170 12.39 12.13 12.85
N LEU A 171 11.82 13.13 12.18
CA LEU A 171 10.98 12.89 10.99
C LEU A 171 11.78 12.17 9.88
N ALA A 172 13.09 12.42 9.80
CA ALA A 172 13.97 11.76 8.85
C ALA A 172 14.17 10.27 9.18
N SER A 173 14.28 9.89 10.47
CA SER A 173 14.33 8.47 10.89
C SER A 173 13.01 7.75 10.58
N GLN A 174 11.88 8.47 10.70
CA GLN A 174 10.55 7.94 10.44
C GLN A 174 10.13 7.90 8.95
N LYS A 175 10.96 8.41 8.04
CA LYS A 175 10.69 8.45 6.60
C LYS A 175 10.32 7.07 6.04
N LYS A 176 11.08 6.03 6.42
CA LYS A 176 10.84 4.64 5.96
C LYS A 176 9.47 4.12 6.38
N GLN A 177 9.02 4.47 7.58
CA GLN A 177 7.70 4.06 8.06
C GLN A 177 6.58 4.84 7.37
N LEU A 178 6.80 6.13 7.08
CA LEU A 178 5.86 6.93 6.31
C LEU A 178 5.67 6.35 4.91
N GLU A 179 6.76 6.01 4.21
CA GLU A 179 6.70 5.36 2.90
C GLU A 179 5.86 4.08 2.92
N LYS A 180 6.07 3.21 3.93
CA LYS A 180 5.28 1.98 4.09
C LYS A 180 3.79 2.25 4.28
N VAL A 181 3.45 3.20 5.15
CA VAL A 181 2.05 3.57 5.42
C VAL A 181 1.41 4.18 4.17
N THR A 182 2.10 5.09 3.48
CA THR A 182 1.58 5.70 2.25
C THR A 182 1.39 4.67 1.14
N ARG A 183 2.31 3.72 0.96
CA ARG A 183 2.15 2.61 0.00
C ARG A 183 0.95 1.73 0.33
N ARG A 184 0.71 1.43 1.61
CA ARG A 184 -0.45 0.64 2.06
C ARG A 184 -1.77 1.37 1.81
N MET A 185 -1.83 2.67 2.08
CA MET A 185 -3.02 3.48 1.80
C MET A 185 -3.35 3.49 0.31
N VAL A 186 -2.34 3.63 -0.57
CA VAL A 186 -2.53 3.64 -2.03
C VAL A 186 -2.90 2.27 -2.58
N SER A 187 -2.44 1.19 -1.96
CA SER A 187 -2.85 -0.16 -2.35
C SER A 187 -4.23 -0.57 -1.85
N GLU A 188 -4.84 0.16 -0.90
CA GLU A 188 -6.10 -0.25 -0.27
C GLU A 188 -6.00 -1.70 0.27
N ASN A 189 -7.03 -2.53 0.07
CA ASN A 189 -7.06 -3.95 0.41
C ASN A 189 -6.61 -4.87 -0.74
N LYS A 190 -5.75 -4.39 -1.64
CA LYS A 190 -5.09 -5.25 -2.62
C LYS A 190 -4.08 -6.18 -1.92
N ARG A 191 -4.00 -7.43 -2.38
CA ARG A 191 -2.99 -8.38 -1.88
C ARG A 191 -1.59 -7.87 -2.22
N ARG A 192 -0.75 -7.70 -1.19
CA ARG A 192 0.64 -7.25 -1.31
C ARG A 192 1.59 -8.41 -1.05
N TYR A 193 2.73 -8.41 -1.73
CA TYR A 193 3.83 -9.33 -1.45
C TYR A 193 4.67 -8.79 -0.29
N GLN A 194 4.69 -9.49 0.84
CA GLN A 194 5.32 -9.10 2.11
C GLN A 194 6.25 -10.18 2.68
N LYS A 195 7.01 -10.85 1.81
CA LYS A 195 7.92 -11.95 2.12
C LYS A 195 9.35 -11.63 1.68
N ASP A 196 10.35 -12.25 2.31
CA ASP A 196 11.78 -12.11 1.98
C ASP A 196 12.31 -10.67 1.92
N GLY A 197 11.81 -9.80 2.79
CA GLY A 197 12.22 -8.40 2.86
C GLY A 197 11.64 -7.51 1.76
N PHE A 198 10.68 -8.00 0.97
CA PHE A 198 9.92 -7.21 0.00
C PHE A 198 8.60 -6.72 0.63
N ASP A 199 8.14 -5.53 0.21
CA ASP A 199 6.79 -5.01 0.48
C ASP A 199 6.28 -4.31 -0.78
N LEU A 200 5.74 -5.11 -1.70
CA LEU A 200 5.35 -4.68 -3.04
C LEU A 200 3.85 -4.88 -3.27
N ASP A 201 3.22 -3.93 -3.95
CA ASP A 201 1.89 -4.11 -4.50
C ASP A 201 1.98 -5.00 -5.74
N LEU A 202 2.10 -6.30 -5.48
CA LEU A 202 2.41 -7.38 -6.40
C LEU A 202 1.69 -8.65 -5.89
N THR A 203 1.08 -9.40 -6.79
CA THR A 203 0.33 -10.61 -6.49
C THR A 203 0.66 -11.68 -7.53
N TYR A 204 1.00 -12.88 -7.09
CA TYR A 204 0.96 -14.07 -7.94
C TYR A 204 -0.50 -14.47 -8.16
N VAL A 205 -0.98 -14.25 -9.37
CA VAL A 205 -2.31 -14.73 -9.78
C VAL A 205 -2.24 -16.25 -9.97
N THR A 206 -1.15 -16.72 -10.59
CA THR A 206 -0.69 -18.11 -10.59
C THR A 206 0.81 -18.10 -10.34
N ASP A 207 1.47 -19.26 -10.25
CA ASP A 207 2.92 -19.34 -10.00
C ASP A 207 3.76 -18.65 -11.08
N ARG A 208 3.21 -18.51 -12.31
CA ARG A 208 3.91 -17.93 -13.46
C ARG A 208 3.29 -16.62 -13.97
N ILE A 209 2.19 -16.15 -13.37
CA ILE A 209 1.50 -14.92 -13.78
C ILE A 209 1.43 -13.96 -12.60
N ILE A 210 2.13 -12.85 -12.71
CA ILE A 210 2.19 -11.80 -11.70
C ILE A 210 1.35 -10.60 -12.15
N ALA A 211 0.47 -10.12 -11.27
CA ALA A 211 -0.22 -8.84 -11.39
C ALA A 211 0.37 -7.83 -10.41
N MET A 212 0.79 -6.65 -10.88
CA MET A 212 1.38 -5.63 -10.01
C MET A 212 0.92 -4.21 -10.34
N SER A 213 1.16 -3.27 -9.42
CA SER A 213 1.01 -1.84 -9.68
C SER A 213 2.24 -1.26 -10.39
N PHE A 214 2.08 -0.06 -10.95
CA PHE A 214 3.11 0.61 -11.73
C PHE A 214 4.45 0.74 -10.97
N PRO A 215 5.57 0.25 -11.54
CA PRO A 215 6.91 0.45 -10.98
C PRO A 215 7.33 1.91 -11.22
N SER A 216 7.56 2.64 -10.14
CA SER A 216 7.71 4.09 -10.15
C SER A 216 9.10 4.54 -9.72
N SER A 217 9.54 5.67 -10.27
CA SER A 217 10.79 6.35 -9.95
C SER A 217 10.53 7.74 -9.32
N GLY A 218 11.59 8.37 -8.82
CA GLY A 218 11.53 9.72 -8.26
C GLY A 218 10.58 9.84 -7.07
N LYS A 219 9.80 10.94 -7.01
CA LYS A 219 8.87 11.19 -5.90
C LYS A 219 7.72 10.18 -5.82
N GLN A 220 7.37 9.52 -6.94
CA GLN A 220 6.24 8.58 -6.97
C GLN A 220 6.55 7.27 -6.23
N SER A 221 7.83 6.88 -6.12
CA SER A 221 8.26 5.68 -5.37
C SER A 221 8.03 5.79 -3.86
N PHE A 222 7.73 6.99 -3.36
CA PHE A 222 7.35 7.21 -1.97
C PHE A 222 6.03 6.50 -1.61
N TYR A 223 5.08 6.46 -2.56
CA TYR A 223 3.73 5.94 -2.34
C TYR A 223 3.33 4.80 -3.30
N ARG A 224 4.17 4.46 -4.28
CA ARG A 224 4.02 3.31 -5.18
C ARG A 224 5.23 2.37 -5.09
N ASN A 225 5.18 1.27 -5.83
CA ASN A 225 6.30 0.33 -5.93
C ASN A 225 7.55 1.07 -6.43
N PRO A 226 8.67 1.07 -5.68
CA PRO A 226 9.94 1.56 -6.21
C PRO A 226 10.42 0.65 -7.34
N ILE A 227 10.71 1.21 -8.51
CA ILE A 227 11.10 0.43 -9.69
C ILE A 227 12.34 -0.45 -9.44
N LYS A 228 13.32 0.06 -8.67
CA LYS A 228 14.51 -0.71 -8.27
C LYS A 228 14.19 -1.90 -7.37
N GLU A 229 13.19 -1.79 -6.51
CA GLU A 229 12.76 -2.91 -5.66
C GLU A 229 12.00 -3.97 -6.47
N VAL A 230 11.23 -3.55 -7.49
CA VAL A 230 10.59 -4.49 -8.43
C VAL A 230 11.64 -5.22 -9.27
N ALA A 231 12.66 -4.52 -9.77
CA ALA A 231 13.78 -5.15 -10.48
C ALA A 231 14.53 -6.12 -9.56
N ARG A 232 14.87 -5.70 -8.33
CA ARG A 232 15.50 -6.56 -7.32
C ARG A 232 14.66 -7.81 -7.05
N PHE A 233 13.34 -7.67 -6.95
CA PHE A 233 12.43 -8.79 -6.75
C PHE A 233 12.49 -9.78 -7.91
N LEU A 234 12.28 -9.31 -9.13
CA LEU A 234 12.25 -10.15 -10.32
C LEU A 234 13.62 -10.81 -10.58
N ASP A 235 14.71 -10.08 -10.42
CA ASP A 235 16.07 -10.63 -10.59
C ASP A 235 16.43 -11.63 -9.50
N SER A 236 15.90 -11.47 -8.27
CA SER A 236 16.15 -12.43 -7.17
C SER A 236 15.31 -13.70 -7.27
N LYS A 237 14.07 -13.60 -7.75
CA LYS A 237 13.10 -14.70 -7.77
C LYS A 237 13.03 -15.43 -9.11
N HIS A 238 13.23 -14.70 -10.20
CA HIS A 238 12.98 -15.15 -11.58
C HIS A 238 14.11 -14.75 -12.51
N LYS A 239 15.35 -14.81 -12.04
CA LYS A 239 16.53 -14.35 -12.81
C LYS A 239 16.49 -14.88 -14.24
N ASP A 240 16.53 -13.97 -15.21
CA ASP A 240 16.49 -14.24 -16.65
C ASP A 240 15.24 -14.97 -17.19
N HIS A 241 14.25 -15.22 -16.33
CA HIS A 241 13.01 -15.92 -16.64
C HIS A 241 11.77 -15.04 -16.44
N TYR A 242 11.87 -13.72 -16.55
CA TYR A 242 10.69 -12.84 -16.52
C TYR A 242 10.58 -11.91 -17.72
N LYS A 243 9.33 -11.64 -18.14
CA LYS A 243 8.98 -10.58 -19.09
C LYS A 243 7.88 -9.69 -18.54
N ILE A 244 8.01 -8.38 -18.73
CA ILE A 244 7.09 -7.38 -18.18
C ILE A 244 6.19 -6.84 -19.29
N TYR A 245 4.89 -6.75 -19.01
CA TYR A 245 3.90 -6.12 -19.88
C TYR A 245 3.37 -4.85 -19.23
N ASN A 246 3.74 -3.71 -19.81
CA ASN A 246 3.27 -2.39 -19.39
C ASN A 246 2.03 -1.98 -20.19
N LEU A 247 0.88 -1.91 -19.50
CA LEU A 247 -0.41 -1.61 -20.10
C LEU A 247 -0.76 -0.10 -20.13
N CYS A 248 0.15 0.78 -19.68
CA CYS A 248 -0.11 2.21 -19.60
C CYS A 248 0.13 2.93 -20.93
N SER A 249 -0.93 3.55 -21.48
CA SER A 249 -0.80 4.58 -22.51
C SER A 249 -0.09 5.82 -21.98
N GLU A 250 -0.39 6.18 -20.73
CA GLU A 250 0.01 7.45 -20.14
C GLU A 250 1.44 7.47 -19.58
N LYS A 251 2.06 6.31 -19.37
CA LYS A 251 3.31 6.19 -18.59
C LYS A 251 4.23 5.10 -19.10
N GLY A 252 5.52 5.42 -19.12
CA GLY A 252 6.62 4.49 -19.34
C GLY A 252 7.75 4.71 -18.34
N TYR A 253 8.78 3.90 -18.46
CA TYR A 253 10.03 3.97 -17.72
C TYR A 253 11.14 3.40 -18.62
N ASP A 254 12.39 3.61 -18.23
CA ASP A 254 13.54 3.06 -18.95
C ASP A 254 13.51 1.52 -18.90
N PRO A 255 13.41 0.83 -20.06
CA PRO A 255 13.38 -0.62 -20.11
C PRO A 255 14.71 -1.27 -19.73
N GLU A 256 15.83 -0.54 -19.74
CA GLU A 256 17.15 -1.06 -19.35
C GLU A 256 17.15 -1.60 -17.92
N ILE A 257 16.36 -0.99 -17.02
CA ILE A 257 16.21 -1.42 -15.62
C ILE A 257 15.73 -2.88 -15.50
N PHE A 258 15.06 -3.39 -16.53
CA PHE A 258 14.54 -4.74 -16.61
C PHE A 258 15.19 -5.54 -17.75
N HIS A 259 16.43 -5.20 -18.10
CA HIS A 259 17.23 -5.91 -19.11
C HIS A 259 16.53 -5.97 -20.48
N TYR A 260 15.80 -4.91 -20.84
CA TYR A 260 15.00 -4.82 -22.07
C TYR A 260 13.90 -5.87 -22.22
N ARG A 261 13.53 -6.60 -21.15
CA ARG A 261 12.44 -7.59 -21.14
C ARG A 261 11.08 -6.93 -20.86
N VAL A 262 10.79 -5.81 -21.52
CA VAL A 262 9.56 -5.02 -21.34
C VAL A 262 8.85 -4.83 -22.67
N GLU A 263 7.57 -5.20 -22.74
CA GLU A 263 6.70 -4.96 -23.88
C GLU A 263 5.53 -4.06 -23.48
N ARG A 264 5.09 -3.18 -24.40
CA ARG A 264 4.07 -2.16 -24.11
C ARG A 264 2.81 -2.39 -24.94
N PHE A 265 1.67 -2.34 -24.27
CA PHE A 265 0.34 -2.30 -24.88
C PHE A 265 -0.39 -1.08 -24.37
N PHE A 266 -0.74 -0.14 -25.25
CA PHE A 266 -1.28 1.15 -24.82
C PHE A 266 -2.78 1.04 -24.56
N ILE A 267 -3.16 1.01 -23.28
CA ILE A 267 -4.56 0.97 -22.85
C ILE A 267 -4.84 2.17 -21.96
N ASP A 268 -5.80 3.00 -22.36
CA ASP A 268 -6.21 4.17 -21.58
C ASP A 268 -6.84 3.77 -20.24
N ASP A 269 -6.67 4.63 -19.23
CA ASP A 269 -7.20 4.38 -17.89
C ASP A 269 -8.74 4.20 -17.95
N HIS A 270 -9.25 3.17 -17.27
CA HIS A 270 -10.67 2.75 -17.29
C HIS A 270 -11.24 2.34 -18.66
N ASN A 271 -10.41 2.18 -19.68
CA ASN A 271 -10.80 1.72 -21.01
C ASN A 271 -10.33 0.28 -21.28
N VAL A 272 -10.49 -0.15 -22.53
CA VAL A 272 -10.22 -1.50 -23.05
C VAL A 272 -9.27 -1.44 -24.24
N PRO A 273 -8.44 -2.48 -24.47
CA PRO A 273 -7.63 -2.59 -25.68
C PRO A 273 -8.49 -2.90 -26.90
N ALA A 274 -7.97 -2.68 -28.11
CA ALA A 274 -8.57 -3.27 -29.31
C ALA A 274 -8.44 -4.80 -29.27
N LEU A 275 -9.42 -5.53 -29.85
CA LEU A 275 -9.38 -7.00 -29.91
C LEU A 275 -8.11 -7.52 -30.62
N ALA A 276 -7.68 -6.83 -31.67
CA ALA A 276 -6.43 -7.16 -32.37
C ALA A 276 -5.20 -7.04 -31.45
N ASP A 277 -5.17 -6.08 -30.54
CA ASP A 277 -4.06 -5.92 -29.60
C ASP A 277 -4.12 -6.97 -28.48
N MET A 278 -5.30 -7.46 -28.11
CA MET A 278 -5.44 -8.62 -27.21
C MET A 278 -4.84 -9.88 -27.84
N LEU A 279 -5.10 -10.13 -29.13
CA LEU A 279 -4.51 -11.26 -29.87
C LEU A 279 -2.98 -11.15 -29.98
N LYS A 280 -2.46 -9.96 -30.25
CA LYS A 280 -1.00 -9.72 -30.26
C LYS A 280 -0.39 -9.97 -28.88
N PHE A 281 -1.03 -9.48 -27.82
CA PHE A 281 -0.60 -9.69 -26.44
C PHE A 281 -0.53 -11.17 -26.10
N THR A 282 -1.60 -11.94 -26.33
CA THR A 282 -1.60 -13.37 -25.99
C THR A 282 -0.62 -14.16 -26.85
N ALA A 283 -0.45 -13.82 -28.13
CA ALA A 283 0.59 -14.43 -28.97
C ALA A 283 2.01 -14.18 -28.41
N SER A 284 2.31 -12.95 -27.99
CA SER A 284 3.60 -12.61 -27.36
C SER A 284 3.82 -13.34 -26.05
N VAL A 285 2.78 -13.43 -25.20
CA VAL A 285 2.83 -14.18 -23.95
C VAL A 285 3.05 -15.67 -24.22
N ARG A 286 2.31 -16.28 -25.16
CA ARG A 286 2.48 -17.70 -25.52
C ARG A 286 3.91 -17.99 -25.98
N SER A 287 4.45 -17.15 -26.87
CA SER A 287 5.84 -17.28 -27.35
C SER A 287 6.82 -17.31 -26.17
N TRP A 288 6.74 -16.30 -25.29
CA TRP A 288 7.61 -16.21 -24.12
C TRP A 288 7.46 -17.40 -23.16
N MET A 289 6.21 -17.81 -22.89
CA MET A 289 5.93 -18.88 -21.94
C MET A 289 6.33 -20.26 -22.46
N ALA A 290 6.40 -20.43 -23.78
CA ALA A 290 6.83 -21.66 -24.45
C ALA A 290 8.36 -21.81 -24.52
N GLU A 291 9.12 -20.72 -24.41
CA GLU A 291 10.59 -20.76 -24.46
C GLU A 291 11.21 -21.53 -23.27
N ASP A 292 10.65 -21.39 -22.06
CA ASP A 292 11.12 -22.09 -20.86
C ASP A 292 9.97 -22.31 -19.86
N PRO A 293 9.83 -23.50 -19.23
CA PRO A 293 8.81 -23.75 -18.20
C PRO A 293 8.97 -22.88 -16.94
N LYS A 294 10.14 -22.29 -16.69
CA LYS A 294 10.39 -21.35 -15.59
C LYS A 294 9.97 -19.92 -15.94
N ASN A 295 9.70 -19.62 -17.21
CA ASN A 295 9.35 -18.27 -17.62
C ASN A 295 8.07 -17.79 -16.94
N VAL A 296 8.12 -16.58 -16.40
CA VAL A 296 7.01 -15.88 -15.76
C VAL A 296 6.73 -14.57 -16.49
N ILE A 297 5.50 -14.08 -16.34
CA ILE A 297 5.10 -12.76 -16.85
C ILE A 297 4.67 -11.87 -15.69
N ALA A 298 5.06 -10.60 -15.75
CA ALA A 298 4.59 -9.57 -14.83
C ALA A 298 3.79 -8.51 -15.59
N ILE A 299 2.49 -8.47 -15.37
CA ILE A 299 1.56 -7.58 -16.06
C ILE A 299 1.19 -6.44 -15.11
N HIS A 300 1.31 -5.20 -15.58
CA HIS A 300 0.98 -4.04 -14.76
C HIS A 300 0.28 -2.94 -15.56
N CYS A 301 -0.52 -2.16 -14.85
CA CYS A 301 -1.02 -0.87 -15.30
C CYS A 301 -0.69 0.18 -14.22
N LYS A 302 -1.46 1.26 -14.10
CA LYS A 302 -1.30 2.22 -13.00
C LYS A 302 -1.63 1.59 -11.65
N GLY A 303 -2.80 0.96 -11.53
CA GLY A 303 -3.32 0.42 -10.27
C GLY A 303 -3.08 -1.08 -10.05
N GLY A 304 -2.79 -1.84 -11.11
CA GLY A 304 -2.78 -3.30 -11.07
C GLY A 304 -4.17 -3.91 -10.82
N LYS A 305 -5.23 -3.27 -11.34
CA LYS A 305 -6.65 -3.63 -11.20
C LYS A 305 -7.29 -3.85 -12.57
N GLY A 306 -8.23 -3.00 -13.02
CA GLY A 306 -8.98 -3.09 -14.29
C GLY A 306 -8.19 -3.58 -15.50
N ARG A 307 -7.32 -2.73 -16.08
CA ARG A 307 -6.51 -3.06 -17.28
C ARG A 307 -5.69 -4.36 -17.10
N THR A 308 -5.02 -4.50 -15.95
CA THR A 308 -4.22 -5.69 -15.64
C THR A 308 -5.08 -6.94 -15.57
N GLY A 309 -6.21 -6.88 -14.87
CA GLY A 309 -7.17 -7.97 -14.76
C GLY A 309 -7.73 -8.37 -16.12
N THR A 310 -8.09 -7.41 -16.98
CA THR A 310 -8.53 -7.71 -18.35
C THR A 310 -7.51 -8.56 -19.10
N MET A 311 -6.24 -8.17 -19.12
CA MET A 311 -5.21 -8.89 -19.87
C MET A 311 -4.79 -10.21 -19.20
N VAL A 312 -4.77 -10.25 -17.86
CA VAL A 312 -4.53 -11.49 -17.11
C VAL A 312 -5.62 -12.52 -17.38
N CYS A 313 -6.90 -12.15 -17.19
CA CYS A 313 -8.04 -13.04 -17.45
C CYS A 313 -8.09 -13.48 -18.91
N THR A 314 -7.77 -12.59 -19.84
CA THR A 314 -7.63 -12.93 -21.27
C THR A 314 -6.62 -14.04 -21.48
N TYR A 315 -5.44 -13.97 -20.86
CA TYR A 315 -4.43 -15.02 -21.00
C TYR A 315 -4.78 -16.31 -20.23
N LEU A 316 -5.46 -16.20 -19.08
CA LEU A 316 -5.97 -17.36 -18.36
C LEU A 316 -6.97 -18.17 -19.21
N VAL A 317 -7.85 -17.48 -19.93
CA VAL A 317 -8.74 -18.11 -20.93
C VAL A 317 -7.94 -18.60 -22.12
N ASP A 318 -6.98 -17.82 -22.65
CA ASP A 318 -6.16 -18.21 -23.81
C ASP A 318 -5.39 -19.51 -23.59
N SER A 319 -4.82 -19.69 -22.39
CA SER A 319 -3.98 -20.83 -22.01
C SER A 319 -4.76 -22.02 -21.43
N ASP A 320 -6.09 -22.04 -21.57
CA ASP A 320 -6.99 -23.13 -21.11
C ASP A 320 -6.90 -23.41 -19.59
N GLN A 321 -6.41 -22.44 -18.80
CA GLN A 321 -6.46 -22.54 -17.34
C GLN A 321 -7.87 -22.30 -16.80
N PHE A 322 -8.70 -21.60 -17.57
CA PHE A 322 -10.11 -21.37 -17.29
C PHE A 322 -10.91 -21.50 -18.58
N GLU A 323 -12.01 -22.26 -18.54
CA GLU A 323 -12.90 -22.43 -19.69
C GLU A 323 -13.81 -21.20 -19.89
N SER A 324 -14.11 -20.47 -18.81
CA SER A 324 -15.00 -19.32 -18.84
C SER A 324 -14.31 -17.99 -18.54
N ALA A 325 -14.64 -16.96 -19.34
CA ALA A 325 -14.30 -15.57 -19.03
C ALA A 325 -14.79 -15.15 -17.64
N LYS A 326 -16.01 -15.55 -17.26
CA LYS A 326 -16.60 -15.20 -15.96
C LYS A 326 -15.79 -15.78 -14.80
N GLU A 327 -15.45 -17.05 -14.85
CA GLU A 327 -14.68 -17.72 -13.80
C GLU A 327 -13.29 -17.12 -13.66
N SER A 328 -12.63 -16.80 -14.78
CA SER A 328 -11.32 -16.14 -14.75
C SER A 328 -11.36 -14.75 -14.11
N LEU A 329 -12.45 -13.99 -14.31
CA LEU A 329 -12.67 -12.67 -13.72
C LEU A 329 -12.92 -12.76 -12.21
N ASP A 330 -13.75 -13.71 -11.80
CA ASP A 330 -14.06 -13.98 -10.39
C ASP A 330 -12.77 -14.41 -9.66
N TYR A 331 -12.04 -15.38 -10.23
CA TYR A 331 -10.75 -15.85 -9.71
C TYR A 331 -9.72 -14.72 -9.56
N PHE A 332 -9.54 -13.89 -10.59
CA PHE A 332 -8.62 -12.76 -10.51
C PHE A 332 -9.01 -11.79 -9.39
N GLY A 333 -10.31 -11.51 -9.26
CA GLY A 333 -10.85 -10.67 -8.19
C GLY A 333 -10.53 -11.22 -6.80
N GLU A 334 -10.73 -12.51 -6.58
CA GLU A 334 -10.41 -13.18 -5.30
C GLU A 334 -8.92 -13.16 -5.00
N ARG A 335 -8.07 -13.43 -5.99
CA ARG A 335 -6.61 -13.41 -5.79
C ARG A 335 -6.08 -12.01 -5.53
N ARG A 336 -6.62 -11.01 -6.21
CA ARG A 336 -6.18 -9.62 -6.09
C ARG A 336 -6.67 -8.93 -4.82
N THR A 337 -7.80 -9.37 -4.27
CA THR A 337 -8.43 -8.79 -3.07
C THR A 337 -7.98 -9.53 -1.81
N ASP A 338 -7.52 -8.78 -0.81
CA ASP A 338 -7.35 -9.31 0.56
C ASP A 338 -8.60 -9.00 1.38
N THR A 339 -9.49 -9.98 1.49
CA THR A 339 -10.77 -9.86 2.23
C THR A 339 -10.57 -9.73 3.74
N SER A 340 -9.39 -10.03 4.27
CA SER A 340 -9.08 -9.80 5.70
C SER A 340 -8.93 -8.31 6.05
N VAL A 341 -8.67 -7.47 5.04
CA VAL A 341 -8.47 -6.02 5.22
C VAL A 341 -9.73 -5.21 4.91
N SER A 342 -10.50 -5.60 3.89
CA SER A 342 -11.78 -4.97 3.52
C SER A 342 -12.59 -5.88 2.59
N THR A 343 -13.90 -5.70 2.58
CA THR A 343 -14.83 -6.37 1.65
C THR A 343 -14.88 -5.73 0.25
N LYS A 344 -14.17 -4.62 0.02
CA LYS A 344 -14.14 -3.93 -1.28
C LYS A 344 -13.50 -4.82 -2.35
N PHE A 345 -14.21 -5.10 -3.44
CA PHE A 345 -13.70 -5.88 -4.57
C PHE A 345 -12.58 -5.12 -5.33
N GLN A 346 -11.48 -5.81 -5.64
CA GLN A 346 -10.28 -5.23 -6.30
C GLN A 346 -9.96 -5.86 -7.67
N GLY A 347 -10.93 -6.55 -8.29
CA GLY A 347 -10.78 -7.18 -9.61
C GLY A 347 -10.97 -6.20 -10.79
N VAL A 348 -11.54 -6.71 -11.89
CA VAL A 348 -11.84 -5.90 -13.08
C VAL A 348 -12.93 -4.87 -12.77
N GLU A 349 -12.71 -3.61 -13.15
CA GLU A 349 -13.47 -2.47 -12.61
C GLU A 349 -14.69 -2.10 -13.45
N THR A 350 -14.60 -2.20 -14.78
CA THR A 350 -15.67 -1.71 -15.68
C THR A 350 -16.40 -2.83 -16.41
N PRO A 351 -17.73 -2.70 -16.66
CA PRO A 351 -18.46 -3.67 -17.47
C PRO A 351 -17.88 -3.85 -18.88
N SER A 352 -17.29 -2.80 -19.46
CA SER A 352 -16.62 -2.87 -20.76
C SER A 352 -15.38 -3.77 -20.71
N GLN A 353 -14.57 -3.68 -19.64
CA GLN A 353 -13.40 -4.55 -19.46
C GLN A 353 -13.81 -6.02 -19.35
N SER A 354 -14.80 -6.35 -18.53
CA SER A 354 -15.33 -7.72 -18.43
C SER A 354 -15.89 -8.22 -19.78
N ARG A 355 -16.62 -7.36 -20.50
CA ARG A 355 -17.15 -7.66 -21.83
C ARG A 355 -16.05 -8.03 -22.83
N TYR A 356 -14.90 -7.35 -22.78
CA TYR A 356 -13.80 -7.63 -23.70
C TYR A 356 -13.10 -8.97 -23.41
N VAL A 357 -13.08 -9.42 -22.15
CA VAL A 357 -12.65 -10.80 -21.83
C VAL A 357 -13.63 -11.81 -22.44
N CYS A 358 -14.94 -11.57 -22.33
CA CYS A 358 -15.95 -12.42 -23.00
C CYS A 358 -15.84 -12.37 -24.53
N TYR A 359 -15.51 -11.22 -25.13
CA TYR A 359 -15.25 -11.15 -26.56
C TYR A 359 -14.04 -12.00 -26.95
N TYR A 360 -12.98 -11.99 -26.14
CA TYR A 360 -11.81 -12.84 -26.39
C TYR A 360 -12.13 -14.34 -26.30
N GLU A 361 -12.91 -14.75 -25.30
CA GLU A 361 -13.43 -16.13 -25.20
C GLU A 361 -14.19 -16.54 -26.47
N ILE A 362 -15.03 -15.66 -27.02
CA ILE A 362 -15.71 -15.90 -28.30
C ILE A 362 -14.70 -16.00 -29.46
N LEU A 363 -13.68 -15.13 -29.50
CA LEU A 363 -12.62 -15.21 -30.52
C LEU A 363 -11.90 -16.56 -30.48
N LYS A 364 -11.57 -17.04 -29.28
CA LYS A 364 -10.93 -18.34 -29.08
C LYS A 364 -11.83 -19.48 -29.54
N ASN A 365 -13.03 -19.56 -28.97
CA ASN A 365 -13.88 -20.76 -29.10
C ASN A 365 -14.62 -20.83 -30.43
N LYS A 366 -15.01 -19.68 -31.01
CA LYS A 366 -15.81 -19.62 -32.24
C LYS A 366 -15.01 -19.26 -33.48
N TYR A 367 -13.99 -18.41 -33.33
CA TYR A 367 -13.22 -17.87 -34.46
C TYR A 367 -11.79 -18.41 -34.53
N GLY A 368 -11.39 -19.36 -33.67
CA GLY A 368 -10.06 -19.96 -33.71
C GLY A 368 -8.93 -18.93 -33.58
N LEU A 369 -9.11 -17.94 -32.69
CA LEU A 369 -8.19 -16.81 -32.48
C LEU A 369 -7.99 -15.91 -33.72
N GLN A 370 -8.94 -15.91 -34.66
CA GLN A 370 -8.97 -14.99 -35.79
C GLN A 370 -9.94 -13.84 -35.55
N MET A 371 -9.66 -12.68 -36.17
CA MET A 371 -10.57 -11.56 -36.13
C MET A 371 -11.88 -11.91 -36.85
N PRO A 372 -13.05 -11.55 -36.29
CA PRO A 372 -14.32 -11.74 -36.97
C PRO A 372 -14.38 -10.82 -38.19
N PRO A 373 -15.18 -11.17 -39.21
CA PRO A 373 -15.38 -10.30 -40.37
C PRO A 373 -15.83 -8.90 -39.95
N GLU A 374 -15.24 -7.88 -40.58
CA GLU A 374 -15.59 -6.49 -40.31
C GLU A 374 -17.07 -6.23 -40.64
N LYS A 375 -17.76 -5.54 -39.74
CA LYS A 375 -19.17 -5.19 -39.90
C LYS A 375 -19.34 -3.68 -39.85
N SER A 376 -19.48 -3.06 -41.01
CA SER A 376 -19.81 -1.64 -41.14
C SER A 376 -21.25 -1.37 -40.67
N LEU A 377 -21.40 -0.56 -39.64
CA LEU A 377 -22.70 -0.20 -39.04
C LEU A 377 -22.80 1.32 -38.86
N ARG A 378 -24.02 1.84 -38.95
CA ARG A 378 -24.34 3.24 -38.61
C ARG A 378 -25.35 3.26 -37.46
N ILE A 379 -25.05 4.00 -36.40
CA ILE A 379 -25.98 4.19 -35.29
C ILE A 379 -27.19 4.97 -35.81
N ARG A 380 -28.39 4.37 -35.74
CA ARG A 380 -29.65 5.00 -36.18
C ARG A 380 -30.40 5.69 -35.05
N SER A 381 -30.40 5.09 -33.87
CA SER A 381 -31.07 5.63 -32.68
C SER A 381 -30.44 5.07 -31.41
N ILE A 382 -30.57 5.80 -30.31
CA ILE A 382 -30.21 5.38 -28.96
C ILE A 382 -31.47 5.50 -28.11
N ARG A 383 -31.88 4.42 -27.46
CA ARG A 383 -33.04 4.39 -26.56
C ARG A 383 -32.55 4.17 -25.13
N ILE A 384 -32.84 5.12 -24.25
CA ILE A 384 -32.51 5.03 -22.83
C ILE A 384 -33.81 4.73 -22.08
N HIS A 385 -33.81 3.62 -21.34
CA HIS A 385 -34.93 3.20 -20.51
C HIS A 385 -34.75 3.71 -19.08
N SER A 386 -35.85 3.83 -18.33
CA SER A 386 -35.84 4.19 -16.90
C SER A 386 -35.16 5.53 -16.60
N ILE A 387 -35.55 6.59 -17.32
CA ILE A 387 -35.02 7.95 -17.13
C ILE A 387 -35.51 8.61 -15.83
N GLU A 388 -36.55 8.06 -15.21
CA GLU A 388 -37.07 8.56 -13.93
C GLU A 388 -36.01 8.40 -12.83
N GLY A 389 -35.48 9.52 -12.35
CA GLY A 389 -34.65 9.55 -11.15
C GLY A 389 -35.52 9.47 -9.90
N ASN A 390 -35.06 8.77 -8.86
CA ASN A 390 -35.67 8.87 -7.53
C ASN A 390 -35.51 10.30 -7.00
N CYS A 391 -36.44 11.18 -7.34
CA CYS A 391 -36.65 12.42 -6.60
C CYS A 391 -37.15 12.04 -5.22
N VAL A 392 -36.23 11.94 -4.25
CA VAL A 392 -36.61 12.04 -2.84
C VAL A 392 -37.26 13.40 -2.70
N LYS A 393 -38.60 13.44 -2.69
CA LYS A 393 -39.38 14.61 -2.30
C LYS A 393 -39.09 14.88 -0.82
N SER A 394 -37.97 15.55 -0.54
CA SER A 394 -37.79 16.30 0.70
C SER A 394 -38.42 17.65 0.47
N CYS A 395 -39.73 17.75 0.71
CA CYS A 395 -40.46 18.97 1.03
C CYS A 395 -41.94 18.61 1.15
N ASP A 396 -42.33 18.18 2.34
CA ASP A 396 -43.59 18.59 2.98
C ASP A 396 -43.28 18.64 4.48
N ARG A 397 -43.00 19.85 4.97
CA ARG A 397 -43.14 20.26 6.36
C ARG A 397 -44.23 21.32 6.41
#